data_AF-A0A7C0ZQ98-F1
#
_entry.id   AF-A0A7C0ZQ98-F1
#
_cell.length_a   1.000
_cell.length_b   1.000
_cell.length_c   1.000
_cell.angle_alpha   90.00
_cell.angle_beta   90.00
_cell.angle_gamma   90.00
#
_symmetry.space_group_name_H-M   'P 1'
#
loop_
_entity.id
_entity.type
_entity.pdbx_description
1 polymer ?
#
loop_
_entity_poly.entity_id
_entity_poly.type
_entity_poly.pdbx_seq_one_letter_code
_entity_poly.pdbx_strand_id
1 'polypeptide(L)'
;MYAIVEIAGQQFKVEKDKKIFVHRLEGNEGDQVEFEKVLLIDNDKQIIVGEPVIEGAMVAGKILSHPKGDKVIVFKKKRRKGYKVKKGHRQSYTELLIENIVEKDYVKKEKEEKKAVREAKTEKAPKETPKAEKKEAAEKAVTPATAKKSAGTTEEKKTGKAATGKKE
;
A
#
# COMPACT_ATOMS: atom_id res chain seq x y z
N MET A 1 -10.25 -21.42 12.33
CA MET A 1 -10.56 -19.99 12.29
C MET A 1 -10.62 -19.49 10.85
N TYR A 2 -11.75 -18.93 10.42
CA TYR A 2 -11.89 -18.18 9.17
C TYR A 2 -12.81 -16.97 9.36
N ALA A 3 -12.79 -16.03 8.41
CA ALA A 3 -13.73 -14.92 8.36
C ALA A 3 -14.37 -14.78 6.98
N ILE A 4 -15.50 -14.07 6.91
CA ILE A 4 -16.10 -13.60 5.65
C ILE A 4 -15.96 -12.07 5.63
N VAL A 5 -15.28 -11.56 4.60
CA VAL A 5 -14.92 -10.13 4.49
C VAL A 5 -15.44 -9.57 3.17
N GLU A 6 -15.99 -8.36 3.21
CA GLU A 6 -16.32 -7.61 1.99
C GLU A 6 -15.08 -6.88 1.46
N ILE A 7 -14.53 -7.34 0.33
CA ILE A 7 -13.38 -6.71 -0.35
C ILE A 7 -13.84 -6.25 -1.73
N ALA A 8 -13.71 -4.95 -2.01
CA ALA A 8 -14.10 -4.33 -3.28
C ALA A 8 -15.53 -4.70 -3.75
N GLY A 9 -16.48 -4.76 -2.82
CA GLY A 9 -17.89 -5.07 -3.10
C GLY A 9 -18.21 -6.55 -3.33
N GLN A 10 -17.28 -7.47 -3.04
CA GLN A 10 -17.53 -8.92 -3.07
C GLN A 10 -17.12 -9.58 -1.75
N GLN A 11 -17.83 -10.63 -1.36
CA GLN A 11 -17.55 -11.37 -0.12
C GLN A 11 -16.56 -12.50 -0.39
N PHE A 12 -15.49 -12.58 0.42
CA PHE A 12 -14.48 -13.63 0.35
C PHE A 12 -14.39 -14.37 1.68
N LYS A 13 -14.31 -15.70 1.61
CA LYS A 13 -13.90 -16.53 2.75
C LYS A 13 -12.38 -16.43 2.89
N VAL A 14 -11.92 -15.85 3.99
CA VAL A 14 -10.49 -15.64 4.29
C VAL A 14 -10.06 -16.50 5.46
N GLU A 15 -8.86 -17.07 5.36
CA GLU A 15 -8.22 -17.90 6.37
C GLU A 15 -6.79 -17.36 6.53
N LYS A 16 -6.19 -17.51 7.71
CA LYS A 16 -4.83 -17.04 7.96
C LYS A 16 -3.82 -17.74 7.03
N ASP A 17 -2.80 -17.01 6.59
CA ASP A 17 -1.73 -17.45 5.69
C ASP A 17 -2.20 -17.90 4.28
N LYS A 18 -3.48 -17.68 3.97
CA LYS A 18 -4.09 -18.03 2.68
C LYS A 18 -3.92 -16.90 1.66
N LYS A 19 -3.69 -17.31 0.41
CA LYS A 19 -3.68 -16.42 -0.75
C LYS A 19 -5.08 -16.33 -1.37
N ILE A 20 -5.51 -15.12 -1.70
CA ILE A 20 -6.79 -14.86 -2.39
C ILE A 20 -6.58 -13.90 -3.57
N PHE A 21 -7.40 -14.04 -4.60
CA PHE A 21 -7.47 -13.08 -5.71
C PHE A 21 -8.73 -12.23 -5.56
N VAL A 22 -8.54 -10.92 -5.44
CA VAL A 22 -9.61 -9.92 -5.31
C VAL A 22 -9.57 -8.96 -6.50
N HIS A 23 -10.62 -8.15 -6.67
CA HIS A 23 -10.59 -7.06 -7.66
C HIS A 23 -9.43 -6.11 -7.40
N ARG A 24 -9.01 -5.40 -8.45
CA ARG A 24 -7.87 -4.50 -8.39
C ARG A 24 -7.99 -3.49 -7.24
N LEU A 25 -7.06 -3.57 -6.29
CA LEU A 25 -6.87 -2.59 -5.23
C LEU A 25 -5.82 -1.55 -5.62
N GLU A 26 -5.88 -0.40 -4.97
CA GLU A 26 -4.83 0.63 -4.98
C GLU A 26 -3.73 0.24 -3.98
N GLY A 27 -2.48 0.62 -4.26
CA GLY A 27 -1.29 0.19 -3.51
C GLY A 27 -0.29 -0.58 -4.37
N ASN A 28 0.96 -0.66 -3.89
CA ASN A 28 2.09 -1.32 -4.54
C ASN A 28 2.22 -2.78 -4.06
N GLU A 29 3.09 -3.53 -4.72
CA GLU A 29 3.46 -4.88 -4.28
C GLU A 29 4.29 -4.79 -3.00
N GLY A 30 3.85 -5.48 -1.94
CA GLY A 30 4.42 -5.42 -0.60
C GLY A 30 3.68 -4.53 0.41
N ASP A 31 2.75 -3.68 -0.04
CA ASP A 31 1.99 -2.80 0.86
C ASP A 31 1.01 -3.61 1.74
N GLN A 32 0.81 -3.18 2.98
CA GLN A 32 -0.20 -3.73 3.88
C GLN A 32 -1.57 -3.10 3.62
N VAL A 33 -2.62 -3.91 3.74
CA VAL A 33 -4.02 -3.53 3.55
C VAL A 33 -4.86 -4.07 4.70
N GLU A 34 -5.78 -3.25 5.19
CA GLU A 34 -6.65 -3.56 6.32
C GLU A 34 -8.11 -3.51 5.88
N PHE A 35 -8.91 -4.49 6.30
CA PHE A 35 -10.32 -4.62 5.95
C PHE A 35 -11.18 -4.63 7.21
N GLU A 36 -11.89 -3.54 7.44
CA GLU A 36 -12.81 -3.35 8.57
C GLU A 36 -14.17 -4.06 8.38
N LYS A 37 -14.57 -4.31 7.12
CA LYS A 37 -15.86 -4.91 6.79
C LYS A 37 -15.86 -6.44 6.95
N VAL A 38 -15.82 -6.91 8.19
CA VAL A 38 -15.93 -8.33 8.53
C VAL A 38 -17.39 -8.69 8.86
N LEU A 39 -17.98 -9.60 8.09
CA LEU A 39 -19.39 -10.00 8.19
C LEU A 39 -19.60 -11.19 9.13
N LEU A 40 -18.63 -12.09 9.19
CA LEU A 40 -18.68 -13.32 9.97
C LEU A 40 -17.27 -13.72 10.41
N ILE A 41 -17.12 -14.20 11.64
CA ILE A 41 -15.91 -14.90 12.11
C ILE A 41 -16.35 -16.26 12.66
N ASP A 42 -15.64 -17.31 12.25
CA ASP A 42 -15.79 -18.66 12.78
C ASP A 42 -14.47 -19.07 13.44
N ASN A 43 -14.52 -19.31 14.75
CA ASN A 43 -13.38 -19.69 15.59
C ASN A 43 -13.35 -21.20 15.90
N ASP A 44 -13.95 -22.03 15.03
CA ASP A 44 -14.09 -23.49 15.12
C ASP A 44 -14.91 -24.00 16.34
N LYS A 45 -15.20 -23.13 17.31
CA LYS A 45 -16.01 -23.37 18.52
C LYS A 45 -17.26 -22.50 18.59
N GLN A 46 -17.18 -21.31 18.01
CA GLN A 46 -18.21 -20.28 18.04
C GLN A 46 -18.20 -19.54 16.70
N ILE A 47 -19.39 -19.28 16.16
CA ILE A 47 -19.60 -18.50 14.94
C ILE A 47 -20.24 -17.19 15.37
N ILE A 48 -19.56 -16.08 15.10
CA ILE A 48 -20.05 -14.72 15.32
C ILE A 48 -20.52 -14.19 13.97
N VAL A 49 -21.78 -13.75 13.91
CA VAL A 49 -22.41 -13.17 12.73
C VAL A 49 -22.66 -11.68 13.00
N GLY A 50 -22.28 -10.82 12.06
CA GLY A 50 -22.45 -9.37 12.17
C GLY A 50 -23.84 -8.90 11.75
N GLU A 51 -24.28 -7.79 12.36
CA GLU A 51 -25.55 -7.11 12.03
C GLU A 51 -25.29 -5.62 11.69
N PRO A 52 -24.95 -5.26 10.43
CA PRO A 52 -24.54 -6.11 9.31
C PRO A 52 -23.01 -6.40 9.27
N VAL A 53 -22.22 -5.80 10.17
CA VAL A 53 -20.76 -5.95 10.27
C VAL A 53 -20.41 -6.22 11.73
N ILE A 54 -19.40 -7.04 11.98
CA ILE A 54 -18.84 -7.25 13.31
C ILE A 54 -17.98 -6.03 13.64
N GLU A 55 -18.53 -5.07 14.39
CA GLU A 55 -17.81 -3.90 14.85
C GLU A 55 -16.45 -4.26 15.49
N GLY A 56 -15.37 -3.59 15.09
CA GLY A 56 -14.05 -3.77 15.69
C GLY A 56 -13.37 -5.10 15.40
N ALA A 57 -13.95 -5.94 14.53
CA ALA A 57 -13.20 -6.96 13.82
C ALA A 57 -12.41 -6.32 12.67
N MET A 58 -11.24 -6.87 12.35
CA MET A 58 -10.40 -6.37 11.26
C MET A 58 -9.58 -7.51 10.66
N VAL A 59 -9.45 -7.54 9.33
CA VAL A 59 -8.54 -8.47 8.66
C VAL A 59 -7.38 -7.70 8.04
N ALA A 60 -6.17 -8.01 8.48
CA ALA A 60 -4.93 -7.46 7.95
C ALA A 60 -4.33 -8.42 6.92
N GLY A 61 -3.90 -7.88 5.79
CA GLY A 61 -3.26 -8.63 4.71
C GLY A 61 -2.21 -7.80 4.00
N LYS A 62 -1.55 -8.43 3.03
CA LYS A 62 -0.45 -7.86 2.26
C LYS A 62 -0.65 -8.09 0.78
N ILE A 63 -0.43 -7.05 -0.02
CA ILE A 63 -0.42 -7.17 -1.48
C ILE A 63 0.82 -7.95 -1.90
N LEU A 64 0.62 -9.09 -2.57
CA LEU A 64 1.71 -9.88 -3.13
C LEU A 64 2.04 -9.48 -4.56
N SER A 65 1.01 -9.44 -5.42
CA SER A 65 1.19 -9.18 -6.84
C SER A 65 -0.07 -8.58 -7.47
N HIS A 66 0.08 -8.00 -8.66
CA HIS A 66 -0.99 -7.31 -9.38
C HIS A 66 -1.36 -7.96 -10.74
N PRO A 67 -1.77 -9.25 -10.75
CA PRO A 67 -1.87 -10.04 -11.97
C PRO A 67 -3.07 -9.67 -12.84
N LYS A 68 -3.00 -10.05 -14.12
CA LYS A 68 -4.14 -10.02 -15.04
C LYS A 68 -4.63 -11.45 -15.25
N GLY A 69 -5.90 -11.71 -15.00
CA GLY A 69 -6.52 -13.00 -15.24
C GLY A 69 -6.59 -13.35 -16.73
N ASP A 70 -7.18 -14.51 -17.02
CA ASP A 70 -7.17 -15.09 -18.36
C ASP A 70 -7.88 -14.25 -19.42
N LYS A 71 -7.48 -14.47 -20.68
CA LYS A 71 -8.00 -13.71 -21.81
C LYS A 71 -9.38 -14.22 -22.22
N VAL A 72 -10.42 -13.61 -21.68
CA VAL A 72 -11.81 -13.84 -22.12
C VAL A 72 -12.01 -13.24 -23.51
N ILE A 73 -12.41 -14.06 -24.48
CA ILE A 73 -12.63 -13.62 -25.86
C ILE A 73 -14.10 -13.25 -26.04
N VAL A 74 -14.38 -11.94 -26.14
CA VAL A 74 -15.70 -11.41 -26.48
C VAL A 74 -15.86 -11.41 -27.99
N PHE A 75 -16.59 -12.40 -28.51
CA PHE A 75 -16.96 -12.48 -29.93
C PHE A 75 -18.43 -12.11 -30.15
N LYS A 76 -18.68 -11.08 -30.97
CA LYS A 76 -20.02 -10.62 -31.36
C LYS A 76 -20.19 -10.78 -32.87
N LYS A 77 -21.28 -11.41 -33.33
CA LYS A 77 -21.56 -11.64 -34.76
C LYS A 77 -23.05 -11.48 -35.06
N LYS A 78 -23.41 -10.78 -36.13
CA LYS A 78 -24.79 -10.72 -36.66
C LYS A 78 -24.85 -11.47 -38.00
N ARG A 79 -25.71 -12.49 -38.10
CA ARG A 79 -25.87 -13.32 -39.31
C ARG A 79 -26.34 -12.45 -40.49
N ARG A 80 -25.81 -12.70 -41.70
CA ARG A 80 -26.16 -12.00 -42.97
C ARG A 80 -25.94 -10.46 -42.97
N LYS A 81 -25.25 -9.88 -41.97
CA LYS A 81 -25.02 -8.41 -41.88
C LYS A 81 -23.54 -8.01 -41.92
N GLY A 82 -22.62 -8.92 -42.26
CA GLY A 82 -21.17 -8.70 -42.28
C GLY A 82 -20.51 -8.50 -40.91
N TYR A 83 -21.23 -7.92 -39.95
CA TYR A 83 -20.77 -7.61 -38.59
C TYR A 83 -20.26 -8.85 -37.85
N LYS A 84 -18.94 -8.86 -37.63
CA LYS A 84 -18.19 -9.75 -36.73
C LYS A 84 -17.15 -8.91 -35.99
N VAL A 85 -17.08 -9.03 -34.66
CA VAL A 85 -16.12 -8.33 -33.81
C VAL A 85 -15.56 -9.34 -32.82
N LYS A 86 -14.23 -9.47 -32.76
CA LYS A 86 -13.51 -10.29 -31.78
C LYS A 86 -12.61 -9.36 -30.96
N LYS A 87 -12.90 -9.20 -29.67
CA LYS A 87 -12.04 -8.46 -28.73
C LYS A 87 -11.64 -9.37 -27.57
N GLY A 88 -10.44 -9.20 -27.04
CA GLY A 88 -10.03 -9.82 -25.78
C GLY A 88 -10.28 -8.87 -24.62
N HIS A 89 -10.80 -9.40 -23.51
CA HIS A 89 -10.74 -8.77 -22.19
C HIS A 89 -9.77 -9.55 -21.31
N ARG A 90 -9.11 -8.87 -20.37
CA ARG A 90 -8.38 -9.49 -19.25
C ARG A 90 -8.70 -8.67 -18.01
N GLN A 91 -9.27 -9.32 -17.00
CA GLN A 91 -9.59 -8.65 -15.75
C GLN A 91 -8.30 -8.42 -14.96
N SER A 92 -8.14 -7.21 -14.41
CA SER A 92 -7.07 -6.90 -13.46
C SER A 92 -7.50 -7.38 -12.08
N TYR A 93 -6.62 -8.12 -11.42
CA TYR A 93 -6.79 -8.60 -10.05
C TYR A 93 -5.65 -8.08 -9.17
N THR A 94 -5.79 -8.30 -7.87
CA THR A 94 -4.74 -8.17 -6.87
C THR A 94 -4.67 -9.49 -6.10
N GLU A 95 -3.47 -10.04 -5.96
CA GLU A 95 -3.19 -11.20 -5.13
C GLU A 95 -2.88 -10.71 -3.70
N LEU A 96 -3.65 -11.16 -2.72
CA LEU A 96 -3.46 -10.83 -1.31
C LEU A 96 -3.02 -12.07 -0.54
N LEU A 97 -2.10 -11.89 0.41
CA LEU A 97 -1.86 -12.80 1.52
C LEU A 97 -2.61 -12.28 2.76
N ILE A 98 -3.33 -13.14 3.46
CA ILE A 98 -4.02 -12.78 4.71
C ILE A 98 -3.08 -13.05 5.89
N GLU A 99 -2.64 -12.00 6.58
CA GLU A 99 -1.65 -12.10 7.65
C GLU A 99 -2.31 -12.38 9.01
N ASN A 100 -3.37 -11.63 9.36
CA ASN A 100 -4.08 -11.80 10.63
C ASN A 100 -5.58 -11.48 10.52
N ILE A 101 -6.38 -12.14 11.36
CA ILE A 101 -7.80 -11.87 11.59
C ILE A 101 -7.89 -11.45 13.07
N VAL A 102 -8.39 -10.23 13.32
CA VAL A 102 -8.52 -9.64 14.65
C VAL A 102 -9.98 -9.65 15.07
N GLU A 103 -10.21 -10.11 16.30
CA GLU A 103 -11.51 -10.16 16.97
C GLU A 103 -11.51 -9.20 18.17
N LYS A 104 -12.68 -8.59 18.44
CA LYS A 104 -12.85 -7.46 19.38
C LYS A 104 -12.28 -7.74 20.78
N ASP A 105 -12.31 -8.99 21.24
CA ASP A 105 -11.96 -9.38 22.62
C ASP A 105 -10.46 -9.52 22.89
N TYR A 106 -9.60 -9.66 21.87
CA TYR A 106 -8.16 -9.87 22.08
C TYR A 106 -7.35 -8.57 22.27
N VAL A 107 -7.95 -7.40 22.07
CA VAL A 107 -7.28 -6.09 22.27
C VAL A 107 -7.03 -5.77 23.76
N LYS A 108 -7.71 -6.45 24.69
CA LYS A 108 -7.52 -6.22 26.14
C LYS A 108 -6.19 -6.77 26.68
N LYS A 109 -5.77 -7.99 26.27
CA LYS A 109 -4.57 -8.63 26.84
C LYS A 109 -3.27 -7.89 26.52
N GLU A 110 -3.04 -7.48 25.28
CA GLU A 110 -1.77 -6.83 24.93
C GLU A 110 -1.62 -5.39 25.45
N LYS A 111 -2.73 -4.68 25.70
CA LYS A 111 -2.69 -3.29 26.20
C LYS A 111 -2.42 -3.20 27.70
N GLU A 112 -2.76 -4.22 28.49
CA GLU A 112 -2.42 -4.28 29.91
C GLU A 112 -0.94 -4.64 30.12
N GLU A 113 -0.41 -5.63 29.42
CA GLU A 113 1.00 -6.06 29.55
C GLU A 113 1.99 -4.95 29.14
N LYS A 114 1.71 -4.23 28.04
CA LYS A 114 2.57 -3.11 27.57
C LYS A 114 2.51 -1.87 28.47
N LYS A 115 1.50 -1.74 29.34
CA LYS A 115 1.45 -0.71 30.40
C LYS A 115 2.24 -1.15 31.65
N ALA A 116 1.98 -2.35 32.16
CA ALA A 116 2.61 -2.86 33.37
C ALA A 116 4.15 -2.86 33.31
N VAL A 117 4.73 -3.22 32.15
CA VAL A 117 6.20 -3.25 31.98
C VAL A 117 6.83 -1.85 31.89
N ARG A 118 6.06 -0.81 31.51
CA ARG A 118 6.55 0.58 31.44
C ARG A 118 6.51 1.26 32.81
N GLU A 119 5.46 1.02 33.60
CA GLU A 119 5.33 1.61 34.93
C GLU A 119 6.38 1.00 35.90
N ALA A 120 6.58 -0.32 35.89
CA ALA A 120 7.55 -1.01 36.74
C ALA A 120 9.04 -0.63 36.53
N LYS A 121 9.40 0.01 35.41
CA LYS A 121 10.77 0.47 35.13
C LYS A 121 11.06 1.91 35.57
N THR A 122 10.06 2.66 36.05
CA THR A 122 10.21 4.10 36.30
C THR A 122 10.52 4.45 37.77
N GLU A 123 10.42 3.51 38.71
CA GLU A 123 10.57 3.78 40.16
C GLU A 123 11.93 3.41 40.79
N LYS A 124 12.93 2.88 40.06
CA LYS A 124 14.22 2.46 40.65
C LYS A 124 15.48 3.04 39.98
N ALA A 125 15.73 4.33 40.20
CA ALA A 125 17.07 4.93 40.29
C ALA A 125 17.02 6.30 41.02
N PRO A 126 17.83 6.55 42.08
CA PRO A 126 17.83 7.84 42.80
C PRO A 126 18.52 9.00 42.06
N LYS A 127 18.15 10.23 42.44
CA LYS A 127 18.80 11.49 42.01
C LYS A 127 20.09 11.78 42.80
N GLU A 128 21.13 12.23 42.13
CA GLU A 128 22.10 13.22 42.64
C GLU A 128 22.63 14.13 41.50
N THR A 129 23.02 15.37 41.85
CA THR A 129 23.52 16.48 40.99
C THR A 129 24.30 17.46 41.92
N PRO A 130 25.05 18.51 41.47
CA PRO A 130 25.49 18.95 40.12
C PRO A 130 26.99 19.41 40.03
N LYS A 131 27.42 19.96 38.86
CA LYS A 131 27.96 21.37 38.65
C LYS A 131 29.26 21.56 37.81
N ALA A 132 29.31 22.69 37.08
CA ALA A 132 30.47 23.39 36.41
C ALA A 132 31.01 22.81 35.07
N GLU A 133 31.54 23.56 34.08
CA GLU A 133 31.76 25.02 33.91
C GLU A 133 31.84 25.51 32.43
N LYS A 134 31.94 26.83 32.19
CA LYS A 134 32.05 27.54 30.88
C LYS A 134 33.48 27.56 30.28
N LYS A 135 33.63 27.88 28.97
CA LYS A 135 34.57 28.95 28.50
C LYS A 135 34.27 29.56 27.11
N GLU A 136 34.51 30.87 27.04
CA GLU A 136 34.52 31.84 25.92
C GLU A 136 35.97 31.93 25.31
N ALA A 137 36.35 32.61 24.19
CA ALA A 137 35.71 33.42 23.12
C ALA A 137 36.74 33.74 21.96
N ALA A 138 36.30 34.52 20.96
CA ALA A 138 37.07 35.29 19.93
C ALA A 138 37.70 34.51 18.73
N GLU A 139 37.91 35.07 17.51
CA GLU A 139 37.80 36.47 17.03
C GLU A 139 37.20 36.61 15.58
N LYS A 140 37.37 37.76 14.89
CA LYS A 140 36.41 38.40 13.95
C LYS A 140 36.82 38.48 12.45
N ALA A 141 35.79 38.58 11.58
CA ALA A 141 35.66 39.39 10.33
C ALA A 141 36.67 39.13 9.16
N VAL A 142 36.42 39.45 7.87
CA VAL A 142 35.55 40.46 7.19
C VAL A 142 34.83 39.87 5.95
N THR A 143 33.81 40.57 5.43
CA THR A 143 32.82 40.13 4.41
C THR A 143 33.05 40.78 3.00
N PRO A 144 32.07 41.03 2.08
CA PRO A 144 32.05 40.34 0.77
C PRO A 144 31.95 41.24 -0.51
N ALA A 145 32.05 40.63 -1.70
CA ALA A 145 31.74 41.26 -3.01
C ALA A 145 31.34 40.18 -4.06
N THR A 146 30.11 40.15 -4.61
CA THR A 146 29.61 40.80 -5.87
C THR A 146 30.35 40.42 -7.19
N ALA A 147 29.71 40.17 -8.35
CA ALA A 147 28.27 40.10 -8.72
C ALA A 147 27.97 39.47 -10.12
N LYS A 148 26.72 39.01 -10.29
CA LYS A 148 25.79 39.13 -11.47
C LYS A 148 26.19 38.87 -12.94
N LYS A 149 25.42 37.93 -13.54
CA LYS A 149 24.52 38.04 -14.74
C LYS A 149 24.96 38.74 -16.06
N SER A 150 24.84 37.98 -17.16
CA SER A 150 24.04 38.25 -18.39
C SER A 150 23.90 36.91 -19.16
N ALA A 151 22.82 36.48 -19.84
CA ALA A 151 21.69 37.04 -20.59
C ALA A 151 21.90 37.12 -22.12
N GLY A 152 21.14 36.31 -22.90
CA GLY A 152 20.63 36.70 -24.22
C GLY A 152 21.07 35.97 -25.52
N THR A 153 20.16 35.15 -26.07
CA THR A 153 19.63 35.17 -27.48
C THR A 153 20.45 34.86 -28.77
N THR A 154 19.84 33.99 -29.63
CA THR A 154 19.96 33.84 -31.13
C THR A 154 21.30 33.31 -31.70
N GLU A 155 21.43 32.51 -32.77
CA GLU A 155 20.73 32.33 -34.07
C GLU A 155 21.17 31.02 -34.80
N GLU A 156 20.70 30.77 -36.04
CA GLU A 156 20.93 29.55 -36.87
C GLU A 156 22.35 29.49 -37.52
N LYS A 157 22.86 28.44 -38.22
CA LYS A 157 22.33 27.65 -39.36
C LYS A 157 23.41 26.69 -39.95
N LYS A 158 23.00 25.48 -40.44
CA LYS A 158 23.59 24.66 -41.56
C LYS A 158 25.05 24.13 -41.45
N THR A 159 25.47 23.04 -42.11
CA THR A 159 24.85 22.03 -43.02
C THR A 159 24.94 20.60 -42.36
N GLY A 160 24.91 19.41 -42.98
CA GLY A 160 24.70 18.87 -44.34
C GLY A 160 24.88 17.32 -44.32
N LYS A 161 23.92 16.48 -44.71
CA LYS A 161 23.44 16.06 -46.05
C LYS A 161 24.20 14.86 -46.70
N ALA A 162 23.63 13.66 -46.55
CA ALA A 162 23.55 12.57 -47.55
C ALA A 162 22.42 11.60 -47.09
N ALA A 163 21.37 11.18 -47.80
CA ALA A 163 20.97 11.03 -49.21
C ALA A 163 21.05 9.57 -49.74
N THR A 164 20.00 9.17 -50.50
CA THR A 164 19.69 7.85 -51.14
C THR A 164 19.14 6.73 -50.22
N GLY A 165 18.19 5.87 -50.65
CA GLY A 165 17.34 5.91 -51.86
C GLY A 165 16.42 4.69 -52.07
N LYS A 166 15.17 4.94 -52.53
CA LYS A 166 14.22 4.12 -53.33
C LYS A 166 14.19 2.56 -53.31
N LYS A 167 12.94 2.06 -53.19
CA LYS A 167 12.25 0.97 -53.95
C LYS A 167 12.94 -0.39 -54.18
N GLU A 168 12.21 -1.46 -53.83
CA GLU A 168 11.35 -2.19 -54.78
C GLU A 168 9.94 -2.40 -54.18
#